data_AF-A0A527FUR3-F1
#
_entry.id   AF-A0A527FUR3-F1
#
_cell.length_a   1.000
_cell.length_b   1.000
_cell.length_c   1.000
_cell.angle_alpha   90.00
_cell.angle_beta   90.00
_cell.angle_gamma   90.00
#
_symmetry.space_group_name_H-M   'P 1'
#
loop_
_entity.id
_entity.type
_entity.pdbx_description
1 polymer ?
#
loop_
_entity_poly.entity_id
_entity_poly.type
_entity_poly.pdbx_seq_one_letter_code
_entity_poly.pdbx_strand_id
1 'polypeptide(L)'
;KYKSRTDLLTMVFDEGTAVAGVFTKSKCPSAPVDFCRQNLGAGKARVLVVNSGNANAFTGRKGRESTALTGEAAAKAAGCTAAEVFLAST
;
A
#
# COMPACT_ATOMS: atom_id res chain seq x y z
N LYS A 1 -5.79 17.81 5.59
CA LYS A 1 -6.87 17.99 6.59
C LYS A 1 -6.34 18.59 7.91
N TYR A 2 -5.13 18.23 8.33
CA TYR A 2 -4.47 18.81 9.51
C TYR A 2 -3.12 19.37 9.11
N LYS A 3 -2.76 20.56 9.60
CA LYS A 3 -1.43 21.15 9.38
C LYS A 3 -0.47 20.54 10.40
N SER A 4 0.73 20.15 9.96
CA SER A 4 1.84 19.72 10.83
C SER A 4 1.66 18.40 11.58
N ARG A 5 0.71 17.55 11.18
CA ARG A 5 0.58 16.19 11.72
C ARG A 5 1.24 15.19 10.78
N THR A 6 2.18 14.41 11.29
CA THR A 6 2.72 13.27 10.55
C THR A 6 1.63 12.23 10.38
N ASP A 7 1.23 11.99 9.14
CA ASP A 7 0.19 11.03 8.79
C ASP A 7 0.61 9.99 7.76
N LEU A 8 1.85 10.07 7.28
CA LEU A 8 2.47 9.14 6.34
C LEU A 8 3.70 8.49 7.00
N LEU A 9 3.75 7.16 6.94
CA LEU A 9 4.88 6.33 7.30
C LEU A 9 5.35 5.57 6.05
N THR A 10 6.65 5.42 5.90
CA THR A 10 7.24 4.56 4.88
C THR A 10 8.33 3.71 5.52
N MET A 11 8.28 2.41 5.25
CA MET A 11 9.28 1.44 5.70
C MET A 11 9.90 0.81 4.47
N VAL A 12 11.22 0.95 4.32
CA VAL A 12 11.98 0.29 3.26
C VAL A 12 12.64 -0.94 3.85
N PHE A 13 12.56 -2.06 3.14
CA PHE A 13 13.13 -3.34 3.55
C PHE A 13 14.41 -3.64 2.76
N ASP A 14 15.18 -4.62 3.19
CA ASP A 14 16.36 -5.10 2.45
C ASP A 14 15.96 -5.96 1.24
N GLU A 15 16.87 -6.11 0.27
CA GLU A 15 16.59 -6.84 -0.97
C GLU A 15 16.36 -8.32 -0.67
N GLY A 16 15.36 -8.92 -1.32
CA GLY A 16 15.00 -10.32 -1.07
C GLY A 16 14.16 -10.56 0.18
N THR A 17 13.71 -9.52 0.89
CA THR A 17 12.79 -9.66 2.04
C THR A 17 11.53 -10.43 1.64
N ALA A 18 11.27 -11.54 2.33
CA ALA A 18 10.06 -12.34 2.17
C ALA A 18 8.87 -11.68 2.88
N VAL A 19 7.67 -11.82 2.31
CA VAL A 19 6.44 -11.27 2.89
C VAL A 19 5.37 -12.34 3.03
N ALA A 20 4.67 -12.29 4.16
CA ALA A 20 3.44 -13.01 4.41
C ALA A 20 2.44 -12.06 5.08
N GLY A 21 1.15 -12.28 4.84
CA GLY A 21 0.12 -11.41 5.40
C GLY A 21 -1.28 -11.97 5.21
N VAL A 22 -2.20 -11.50 6.04
CA VAL A 22 -3.63 -11.76 5.91
C VAL A 22 -4.34 -10.42 5.79
N PHE A 23 -5.46 -10.42 5.07
CA PHE A 23 -6.25 -9.22 4.85
C PHE A 23 -7.67 -9.40 5.39
N THR A 24 -8.38 -8.29 5.61
CA THR A 24 -9.79 -8.31 6.06
C THR A 24 -10.68 -9.17 5.17
N LYS A 25 -11.69 -9.83 5.73
CA LYS A 25 -12.73 -10.58 4.96
C LYS A 25 -13.98 -9.73 4.66
N SER A 26 -13.91 -8.41 4.87
CA SER A 26 -15.00 -7.49 4.55
C SER A 26 -15.46 -7.66 3.10
N LYS A 27 -16.78 -7.60 2.87
CA LYS A 27 -17.37 -7.55 1.52
C LYS A 27 -17.08 -6.23 0.80
N CYS A 28 -16.59 -5.24 1.53
CA CYS A 28 -16.22 -3.93 1.03
C CYS A 28 -14.76 -3.62 1.40
N PRO A 29 -13.77 -4.33 0.82
CA PRO A 29 -12.37 -4.01 1.02
C PRO A 29 -12.04 -2.64 0.41
N SER A 30 -11.06 -1.95 0.99
CA SER A 30 -10.52 -0.71 0.41
C SER A 30 -9.59 -1.03 -0.77
N ALA A 31 -9.36 -0.06 -1.64
CA ALA A 31 -8.48 -0.25 -2.79
C ALA A 31 -7.05 -0.71 -2.41
N PRO A 32 -6.42 -0.20 -1.32
CA PRO A 32 -5.13 -0.70 -0.84
C PRO A 32 -5.14 -2.20 -0.47
N VAL A 33 -6.24 -2.70 0.10
CA VAL A 33 -6.35 -4.12 0.44
C VAL A 33 -6.33 -4.99 -0.81
N ASP A 34 -7.09 -4.61 -1.84
CA ASP A 34 -7.14 -5.36 -3.10
C ASP A 34 -5.80 -5.30 -3.84
N PHE A 35 -5.12 -4.15 -3.80
CA PHE A 35 -3.76 -3.99 -4.33
C PHE A 35 -2.77 -4.94 -3.63
N CYS A 36 -2.74 -4.94 -2.29
CA CYS A 36 -1.82 -5.79 -1.52
C CYS A 36 -2.09 -7.29 -1.72
N ARG A 37 -3.35 -7.69 -1.93
CA ARG A 37 -3.68 -9.10 -2.26
C ARG A 37 -3.06 -9.55 -3.57
N GLN A 38 -3.08 -8.68 -4.59
CA GLN A 38 -2.48 -8.99 -5.89
C GLN A 38 -0.95 -9.15 -5.76
N ASN A 39 -0.33 -8.29 -4.96
CA ASN A 39 1.12 -8.30 -4.75
C ASN A 39 1.61 -9.43 -3.85
N LEU A 40 0.81 -9.86 -2.87
CA LEU A 40 1.21 -10.89 -1.91
C LEU A 40 1.62 -12.22 -2.58
N GLY A 41 1.03 -12.54 -3.74
CA GLY A 41 1.37 -13.74 -4.52
C GLY A 41 2.83 -13.80 -4.99
N ALA A 42 3.51 -12.66 -5.11
CA ALA A 42 4.93 -12.61 -5.46
C ALA A 42 5.86 -13.00 -4.30
N GLY A 43 5.37 -12.97 -3.05
CA GLY A 43 6.11 -13.43 -1.87
C GLY A 43 7.31 -12.56 -1.46
N LYS A 44 7.49 -11.39 -2.06
CA LYS A 44 8.57 -10.44 -1.75
C LYS A 44 8.05 -9.05 -1.42
N ALA A 45 8.73 -8.34 -0.54
CA ALA A 45 8.45 -6.94 -0.22
C ALA A 45 9.72 -6.10 -0.24
N ARG A 46 9.59 -4.84 -0.65
CA ARG A 46 10.67 -3.85 -0.69
C ARG A 46 10.30 -2.56 0.01
N VAL A 47 9.02 -2.21 0.01
CA VAL A 47 8.52 -1.02 0.70
C VAL A 47 7.08 -1.19 1.18
N LEU A 48 6.80 -0.69 2.38
CA LEU A 48 5.46 -0.52 2.94
C LEU A 48 5.17 0.96 3.13
N VAL A 49 4.09 1.46 2.53
CA VAL A 49 3.58 2.81 2.78
C VAL A 49 2.31 2.73 3.62
N VAL A 50 2.27 3.48 4.72
CA VAL A 50 1.11 3.56 5.59
C VAL A 50 0.65 5.00 5.67
N ASN A 51 -0.61 5.27 5.34
CA ASN A 51 -1.22 6.59 5.55
C ASN A 51 -2.33 6.52 6.60
N SER A 52 -2.50 7.59 7.36
CA SER A 52 -3.50 7.71 8.43
C SER A 52 -4.42 8.92 8.24
N GLY A 53 -5.66 8.82 8.71
CA GLY A 53 -6.70 9.83 8.54
C GLY A 53 -7.50 9.71 7.24
N ASN A 54 -7.25 8.68 6.43
CA ASN A 54 -8.06 8.31 5.28
C ASN A 54 -7.81 6.84 4.89
N ALA A 55 -8.80 5.99 5.12
CA ALA A 55 -8.73 4.56 4.81
C ALA A 55 -8.77 4.20 3.31
N ASN A 56 -9.08 5.16 2.43
CA ASN A 56 -9.32 4.94 1.00
C ASN A 56 -10.33 3.80 0.71
N ALA A 57 -11.36 3.69 1.55
CA ALA A 57 -12.47 2.76 1.42
C ALA A 57 -13.66 3.43 0.72
N PHE A 58 -14.42 2.68 -0.08
CA PHE A 58 -15.61 3.18 -0.81
C PHE A 58 -15.34 4.38 -1.75
N THR A 59 -14.11 4.53 -2.23
CA THR A 59 -13.67 5.65 -3.10
C THR A 59 -13.76 5.35 -4.61
N GLY A 60 -14.23 4.15 -4.98
CA GLY A 60 -14.48 3.76 -6.36
C GLY A 60 -13.23 3.78 -7.24
N ARG A 61 -13.39 4.19 -8.51
CA ARG A 61 -12.30 4.23 -9.51
C ARG A 61 -11.14 5.13 -9.07
N LYS A 62 -11.45 6.35 -8.60
CA LYS A 62 -10.43 7.31 -8.13
C LYS A 62 -9.60 6.74 -6.99
N GLY A 63 -10.22 5.97 -6.09
CA GLY A 63 -9.52 5.26 -5.02
C GLY A 63 -8.47 4.28 -5.53
N ARG A 64 -8.83 3.49 -6.55
CA ARG A 64 -7.91 2.53 -7.19
C ARG A 64 -6.77 3.21 -7.93
N GLU A 65 -7.07 4.28 -8.67
CA GLU A 65 -6.06 5.09 -9.36
C GLU A 65 -5.07 5.71 -8.36
N SER A 66 -5.58 6.30 -7.27
CA SER A 66 -4.73 6.86 -6.21
C SER A 66 -3.85 5.81 -5.55
N THR A 67 -4.37 4.60 -5.31
CA THR A 67 -3.59 3.48 -4.76
C THR A 67 -2.48 3.06 -5.72
N ALA A 68 -2.79 2.90 -7.00
CA ALA A 68 -1.81 2.52 -8.03
C ALA A 68 -0.68 3.57 -8.14
N LEU A 69 -1.03 4.85 -8.22
CA LEU A 69 -0.07 5.95 -8.27
C LEU A 69 0.83 5.99 -7.03
N THR A 70 0.26 5.75 -5.84
CA THR A 70 1.05 5.68 -4.59
C THR A 70 2.02 4.50 -4.65
N GLY A 71 1.57 3.35 -5.14
CA GLY A 71 2.40 2.16 -5.34
C GLY A 71 3.57 2.42 -6.29
N GLU A 72 3.31 3.02 -7.44
CA GLU A 72 4.33 3.38 -8.43
C GLU A 72 5.35 4.38 -7.87
N ALA A 73 4.87 5.41 -7.16
CA ALA A 73 5.75 6.39 -6.52
C ALA A 73 6.65 5.76 -5.46
N ALA A 74 6.10 4.87 -4.63
CA ALA A 74 6.85 4.15 -3.61
C ALA A 74 7.87 3.18 -4.23
N ALA A 75 7.48 2.46 -5.28
CA ALA A 75 8.36 1.58 -6.03
C ALA A 75 9.57 2.34 -6.60
N LYS A 76 9.31 3.48 -7.23
CA LYS A 76 10.37 4.35 -7.75
C LYS A 76 11.30 4.87 -6.64
N ALA A 77 10.73 5.28 -5.51
CA ALA A 77 11.52 5.78 -4.38
C ALA A 77 12.40 4.69 -3.73
N ALA A 78 11.94 3.45 -3.69
CA ALA A 78 12.64 2.30 -3.11
C ALA A 78 13.50 1.51 -4.12
N GLY A 79 13.49 1.90 -5.41
CA GLY A 79 14.23 1.20 -6.46
C GLY A 79 13.73 -0.23 -6.72
N CYS A 80 12.43 -0.47 -6.57
CA CYS A 80 11.83 -1.81 -6.73
C CYS A 80 10.67 -1.81 -7.74
N THR A 81 10.04 -2.96 -7.91
CA THR A 81 8.84 -3.10 -8.74
C THR A 81 7.57 -2.83 -7.93
N ALA A 82 6.47 -2.47 -8.62
CA ALA A 82 5.18 -2.25 -7.96
C ALA A 82 4.63 -3.50 -7.27
N ALA A 83 5.03 -4.70 -7.72
CA ALA A 83 4.64 -5.98 -7.11
C ALA A 83 5.26 -6.21 -5.72
N GLU A 84 6.31 -5.46 -5.37
CA GLU A 84 7.01 -5.55 -4.08
C GLU A 84 6.57 -4.45 -3.10
N VAL A 85 5.56 -3.67 -3.48
CA VAL A 85 5.02 -2.57 -2.66
C VAL A 85 3.80 -3.06 -1.90
N PHE A 86 3.73 -2.69 -0.62
CA PHE A 86 2.53 -2.87 0.19
C PHE A 86 2.04 -1.53 0.71
N LEU A 87 0.72 -1.42 0.85
CA LEU A 87 0.01 -0.21 1.24
C LEU A 87 -0.95 -0.53 2.39
N ALA A 88 -0.99 0.35 3.39
CA ALA A 88 -2.01 0.35 4.43
C ALA A 88 -2.59 1.76 4.59
N SER A 89 -3.91 1.85 4.68
CA SER A 89 -4.63 3.12 4.78
C SER A 89 -5.66 3.02 5.89
N THR A 90 -5.60 3.94 6.85
CA THR A 90 -6.51 3.97 8.01
C THR A 90 -7.02 5.37 8.34
#